data_AF-A0A0C9TXT9-F1
#
_entry.id   AF-A0A0C9TXT9-F1
#
_cell.length_a   1.000
_cell.length_b   1.000
_cell.length_c   1.000
_cell.angle_alpha   90.00
_cell.angle_beta   90.00
_cell.angle_gamma   90.00
#
_symmetry.space_group_name_H-M   'P 1'
#
loop_
_entity.id
_entity.type
_entity.pdbx_description
1 polymer ?
#
loop_
_entity_poly.entity_id
_entity_poly.type
_entity_poly.pdbx_seq_one_letter_code
_entity_poly.pdbx_strand_id
1 'polypeptide(L)' 'MSSSFENARDDPLSIAMRPPPDETAEQRTQRMNDEREALRVSVEIDEQLDRERQEKRKARTEIKVLLLGA' A
#
# COMPACT_ATOMS: atom_id res chain seq x y z
N MET A 1 -9.73 20.83 17.07
CA MET A 1 -9.05 19.85 16.18
C MET A 1 -9.90 18.58 16.09
N SER A 2 -11.05 18.63 15.41
CA SER A 2 -11.92 17.47 15.20
C SER A 2 -12.83 17.72 14.01
N SER A 3 -12.32 17.54 12.79
CA SER A 3 -13.14 17.69 11.57
C SER A 3 -12.74 16.76 10.42
N SER A 4 -11.61 16.05 10.50
CA SER A 4 -11.12 15.23 9.37
C SER A 4 -11.60 13.77 9.37
N PHE A 5 -12.18 13.28 10.47
CA PHE A 5 -12.67 11.89 10.56
C PHE A 5 -14.18 11.73 10.35
N GLU A 6 -14.96 12.82 10.37
CA GLU A 6 -16.41 12.77 10.16
C GLU A 6 -16.78 12.47 8.70
N ASN A 7 -15.94 12.89 7.74
CA ASN A 7 -16.16 12.68 6.30
C ASN A 7 -15.83 11.27 5.79
N ALA A 8 -15.19 10.40 6.59
CA ALA A 8 -14.78 9.06 6.15
C ALA A 8 -15.94 8.04 6.08
N ARG A 9 -17.08 8.33 6.71
CA ARG A 9 -18.25 7.45 6.66
C ARG A 9 -19.10 7.65 5.41
N ASP A 10 -19.03 8.84 4.82
CA ASP A 10 -19.80 9.24 3.65
C ASP A 10 -18.93 9.41 2.40
N ASP A 11 -17.62 9.11 2.48
CA ASP A 11 -16.78 9.17 1.29
C ASP A 11 -17.11 8.02 0.31
N PRO A 12 -17.08 8.29 -1.01
CA PRO A 12 -17.52 7.33 -2.02
C PRO A 12 -16.65 6.07 -2.07
N LEU A 13 -15.38 6.17 -1.68
CA LEU A 13 -14.45 5.04 -1.71
C LEU A 13 -14.75 4.08 -0.55
N SER A 14 -14.96 4.61 0.65
CA SER A 14 -15.37 3.84 1.83
C SER A 14 -16.70 3.13 1.60
N ILE A 15 -17.67 3.79 0.95
CA ILE A 15 -18.94 3.15 0.58
C ILE A 15 -18.72 2.00 -0.42
N ALA A 16 -17.89 2.21 -1.44
CA ALA A 16 -17.60 1.20 -2.47
C ALA A 16 -16.81 -0.01 -1.92
N MET A 17 -15.96 0.20 -0.92
CA MET A 17 -15.14 -0.85 -0.30
C MET A 17 -15.86 -1.60 0.84
N ARG A 18 -17.10 -1.24 1.18
CA ARG A 18 -17.83 -1.94 2.25
C ARG A 18 -18.07 -3.41 1.87
N PRO A 19 -17.94 -4.32 2.85
CA PRO A 19 -18.31 -5.71 2.64
C PRO A 19 -19.77 -5.83 2.18
N PRO A 20 -20.10 -6.82 1.34
CA PRO A 20 -21.47 -7.09 0.95
C PRO A 20 -22.34 -7.34 2.20
N PRO A 21 -23.58 -6.79 2.25
CA PRO A 21 -24.45 -6.95 3.41
C PRO A 21 -24.90 -8.41 3.63
N ASP A 22 -24.88 -9.23 2.57
CA ASP A 22 -25.33 -10.62 2.58
C ASP A 22 -24.18 -11.64 2.76
N GLU A 23 -23.04 -11.23 3.33
CA GLU A 23 -21.90 -12.13 3.58
C GLU A 23 -22.23 -13.24 4.60
N THR A 24 -21.86 -14.48 4.31
CA THR A 24 -21.93 -15.59 5.27
C THR A 24 -20.75 -15.56 6.24
N ALA A 25 -20.83 -16.31 7.36
CA ALA A 25 -19.74 -16.39 8.33
C ALA A 25 -18.43 -16.90 7.70
N GLU A 26 -18.52 -17.88 6.79
CA GLU A 26 -17.38 -18.43 6.07
C GLU A 26 -16.76 -17.40 5.11
N GLN A 27 -17.59 -16.69 4.34
CA GLN A 27 -17.14 -15.62 3.44
C GLN A 27 -16.46 -14.49 4.21
N ARG A 28 -16.99 -14.13 5.38
CA ARG A 28 -16.35 -13.16 6.28
C ARG A 28 -14.96 -13.63 6.72
N THR A 29 -14.81 -14.91 7.10
CA THR A 29 -13.50 -15.44 7.49
C THR A 29 -12.49 -15.42 6.34
N GLN A 30 -12.93 -15.76 5.12
CA GLN A 30 -12.08 -15.70 3.94
C GLN A 30 -11.62 -14.26 3.68
N ARG A 31 -12.56 -13.30 3.65
CA ARG A 31 -12.25 -11.88 3.48
C ARG A 31 -11.24 -11.38 4.52
N MET A 32 -11.43 -11.70 5.80
CA MET A 32 -10.49 -11.30 6.85
C MET A 32 -9.09 -11.91 6.66
N ASN A 33 -9.00 -13.12 6.12
CA ASN A 33 -7.72 -13.74 5.82
C ASN A 33 -7.04 -13.05 4.63
N ASP A 34 -7.81 -12.78 3.57
CA ASP A 34 -7.33 -12.07 2.38
C ASP A 34 -6.87 -10.65 2.75
N GLU A 35 -7.62 -9.92 3.58
CA GLU A 35 -7.25 -8.59 4.08
C GLU A 35 -5.96 -8.63 4.92
N ARG A 36 -5.79 -9.65 5.77
CA ARG A 36 -4.56 -9.84 6.55
C ARG A 36 -3.36 -10.12 5.65
N GLU A 37 -3.54 -10.96 4.63
CA GLU A 37 -2.49 -11.25 3.67
C GLU A 37 -2.13 -10.01 2.85
N ALA A 38 -3.13 -9.27 2.35
CA ALA A 38 -2.93 -8.02 1.64
C ALA A 38 -2.16 -7.00 2.49
N LEU A 39 -2.50 -6.86 3.78
CA LEU A 39 -1.77 -6.01 4.71
C LEU A 39 -0.32 -6.47 4.89
N ARG A 40 -0.10 -7.78 5.09
CA ARG A 40 1.25 -8.36 5.23
C ARG A 40 2.12 -8.05 4.01
N VAL A 41 1.56 -8.25 2.81
CA VAL A 41 2.24 -7.97 1.54
C VAL A 41 2.53 -6.48 1.37
N SER A 42 1.57 -5.61 1.71
CA SER A 42 1.77 -4.15 1.65
C SER A 42 2.92 -3.70 2.53
N VAL A 43 2.98 -4.18 3.78
CA VAL A 43 4.07 -3.86 4.70
C VAL A 43 5.42 -4.32 4.16
N GLU A 44 5.46 -5.53 3.61
CA GLU A 44 6.68 -6.08 3.00
C GLU A 44 7.16 -5.23 1.81
N ILE A 45 6.23 -4.76 0.97
CA ILE A 45 6.52 -3.86 -0.16
C ILE A 45 7.06 -2.52 0.35
N ASP A 46 6.43 -1.91 1.36
CA ASP A 46 6.86 -0.62 1.90
C ASP A 46 8.28 -0.71 2.46
N GLU A 47 8.60 -1.79 3.18
CA GLU A 47 9.95 -2.05 3.67
C GLU A 47 10.96 -2.20 2.53
N GLN A 48 10.61 -2.92 1.46
CA GLN A 48 11.46 -3.08 0.27
C GLN A 48 11.71 -1.74 -0.42
N LEU A 49 10.66 -0.94 -0.62
CA LEU A 49 10.75 0.38 -1.24
C LEU A 49 11.64 1.32 -0.43
N ASP A 50 11.55 1.28 0.89
CA ASP A 50 12.39 2.09 1.76
C ASP A 50 13.85 1.65 1.74
N ARG A 51 14.14 0.34 1.69
CA ARG A 51 15.50 -0.17 1.46
C ARG A 51 16.06 0.31 0.13
N GLU A 52 15.30 0.17 -0.96
CA GLU A 52 15.72 0.65 -2.28
C GLU A 52 15.98 2.16 -2.31
N ARG A 53 15.12 2.96 -1.66
CA ARG A 53 15.31 4.41 -1.57
C ARG A 53 16.61 4.75 -0.86
N GLN A 54 16.95 4.05 0.22
CA GLN A 54 18.19 4.24 0.95
C GLN A 54 19.41 3.85 0.09
N GLU A 55 19.36 2.73 -0.61
CA GLU A 55 20.43 2.30 -1.53
C GLU A 55 20.63 3.28 -2.68
N LYS A 56 19.54 3.71 -3.32
CA LYS A 56 19.56 4.75 -4.37
C LYS A 56 20.17 6.05 -3.87
N ARG A 57 19.86 6.46 -2.62
CA ARG A 57 20.48 7.64 -2.01
C ARG A 57 22.00 7.47 -1.84
N LYS A 58 22.47 6.29 -1.44
CA LYS A 58 23.92 5.99 -1.36
C LYS A 58 24.59 5.98 -2.74
N ALA A 59 23.96 5.37 -3.74
CA ALA A 59 24.47 5.27 -5.10
C ALA A 59 24.45 6.60 -5.88
N ARG A 60 23.61 7.59 -5.48
CA ARG A 60 23.62 8.93 -6.08
C ARG A 60 24.95 9.68 -5.93
N THR A 61 25.80 9.26 -5.01
CA THR A 61 27.16 9.80 -4.84
C THR A 61 28.11 9.35 -5.96
N GLU A 62 27.74 8.34 -6.74
CA GLU A 62 28.54 7.82 -7.86
C GLU A 62 28.23 8.59 -9.15
N ILE A 63 29.28 9.08 -9.82
CA ILE A 63 29.16 9.75 -11.11
C ILE A 63 29.02 8.67 -12.20
N LYS A 64 27.83 8.56 -12.81
CA LYS A 64 27.59 7.65 -13.93
C LYS A 64 27.93 8.34 -15.26
N VAL A 65 29.02 7.92 -15.89
CA VAL A 65 29.46 8.44 -17.19
C VAL A 65 29.00 7.49 -18.30
N LEU A 66 28.23 8.00 -19.26
CA LEU A 66 27.89 7.29 -20.50
C LEU A 66 28.85 7.75 -21.60
N LEU A 67 29.75 6.85 -22.01
CA LEU A 67 30.64 7.10 -23.16
C LEU A 67 29.92 6.69 -24.43
N LEU A 68 29.87 7.60 -25.40
CA LEU A 68 29.35 7.36 -26.75
C LEU A 68 30.51 7.45 -27.75
N GLY A 69 30.50 6.58 -28.76
CA GLY A 69 31.45 6.53 -29.87
C GLY A 69 30.72 6.53 -31.21
N ALA A 70 31.41 6.98 -32.26
CA ALA A 70 30.89 7.08 -33.63
C ALA A 70 30.65 5.71 -34.28
#